data_AF-A0A938QSC4-F1
#
_entry.id   AF-A0A938QSC4-F1
#
_cell.length_a   1.000
_cell.length_b   1.000
_cell.length_c   1.000
_cell.angle_alpha   90.00
_cell.angle_beta   90.00
_cell.angle_gamma   90.00
#
_symmetry.space_group_name_H-M   'P 1'
#
loop_
_entity.id
_entity.type
_entity.pdbx_description
1 polymer ?
#
loop_
_entity_poly.entity_id
_entity_poly.type
_entity_poly.pdbx_seq_one_letter_code
_entity_poly.pdbx_strand_id
1 'polypeptide(L)' 'MQTGIDKDLLDKFKAVAQGPDADLLREFLDVLYYRHEEHDREPVTEEDRAAIRQGREAIRRGEFLTLEELEKELGL' A
#
# COMPACT_ATOMS: atom_id res chain seq x y z
N MET A 1 14.91 13.14 -19.47
CA MET A 1 15.04 12.14 -20.56
C MET A 1 13.65 11.78 -21.01
N GLN A 2 13.33 11.94 -22.30
CA GLN A 2 12.05 11.49 -22.85
C GLN A 2 12.14 9.96 -22.93
N THR A 3 11.58 9.25 -21.95
CA THR A 3 11.46 7.79 -22.00
C THR A 3 10.42 7.46 -23.06
N GLY A 4 10.89 7.25 -24.30
CA GLY A 4 10.06 6.66 -25.34
C GLY A 4 9.57 5.32 -24.82
N ILE A 5 8.25 5.12 -24.81
CA ILE A 5 7.67 3.82 -24.48
C ILE A 5 8.22 2.83 -25.50
N ASP A 6 8.80 1.73 -25.02
CA ASP A 6 9.25 0.65 -25.88
C ASP A 6 8.08 0.23 -26.78
N LYS A 7 8.28 0.32 -28.10
CA LYS A 7 7.24 0.04 -29.07
C LYS A 7 6.74 -1.40 -28.96
N ASP A 8 7.63 -2.35 -28.68
CA ASP A 8 7.27 -3.75 -28.48
C ASP A 8 6.36 -3.92 -27.26
N LEU A 9 6.67 -3.22 -26.16
CA LEU A 9 5.83 -3.20 -24.97
C LEU A 9 4.43 -2.63 -25.28
N LEU A 10 4.38 -1.50 -25.99
CA LEU A 10 3.11 -0.87 -26.36
C LEU A 10 2.27 -1.78 -27.26
N ASP A 11 2.89 -2.44 -28.23
CA ASP A 11 2.20 -3.32 -29.16
C ASP A 11 1.66 -4.58 -28.45
N LYS A 12 2.41 -5.14 -27.49
CA LYS A 12 1.93 -6.23 -26.62
C LYS A 12 0.74 -5.82 -25.77
N PHE A 13 0.81 -4.64 -25.13
CA PHE A 13 -0.31 -4.12 -24.34
C PHE A 13 -1.57 -3.93 -25.19
N LYS A 14 -1.43 -3.39 -26.40
CA LYS A 14 -2.55 -3.25 -27.34
C LYS A 14 -3.14 -4.58 -27.77
N ALA A 15 -2.30 -5.58 -28.06
CA ALA A 15 -2.76 -6.91 -28.44
C ALA A 15 -3.59 -7.57 -27.34
N VAL A 16 -3.18 -7.45 -26.07
CA VAL A 16 -3.94 -7.97 -24.92
C VAL A 16 -5.22 -7.16 -24.70
N ALA A 17 -5.15 -5.83 -24.76
CA ALA A 17 -6.30 -4.94 -24.56
C ALA A 17 -7.40 -5.08 -25.63
N GLN A 18 -7.07 -5.60 -26.81
CA GLN A 18 -8.01 -5.89 -27.90
C GLN A 18 -8.40 -7.39 -27.95
N GLY A 19 -7.80 -8.21 -27.09
CA GLY A 19 -8.03 -9.66 -27.02
C GLY A 19 -9.15 -10.06 -26.06
N PRO A 20 -9.39 -11.37 -25.93
CA PRO A 20 -10.42 -11.91 -25.03
C PRO A 20 -10.13 -11.62 -23.55
N ASP A 21 -8.86 -11.40 -23.20
CA ASP A 21 -8.41 -11.15 -21.82
C ASP A 21 -8.28 -9.65 -21.48
N ALA A 22 -8.92 -8.78 -22.27
CA ALA A 22 -8.83 -7.32 -22.08
C ALA A 22 -9.30 -6.86 -20.69
N ASP A 23 -10.30 -7.53 -20.12
CA ASP A 23 -10.82 -7.19 -18.79
C ASP A 23 -9.82 -7.53 -17.68
N LEU A 24 -9.10 -8.66 -17.80
CA LEU A 24 -8.04 -9.02 -16.86
C LEU A 24 -6.89 -7.99 -16.85
N LEU A 25 -6.57 -7.42 -18.01
CA LEU A 25 -5.58 -6.34 -18.09
C LEU A 25 -6.05 -5.09 -17.36
N ARG A 26 -7.34 -4.74 -17.48
CA ARG A 26 -7.93 -3.58 -16.78
C ARG A 26 -7.91 -3.78 -15.28
N GLU A 27 -8.38 -4.93 -14.81
CA GLU A 27 -8.35 -5.29 -13.38
C GLU A 27 -6.93 -5.26 -12.80
N PHE A 28 -5.95 -5.75 -13.56
CA PHE A 28 -4.54 -5.69 -13.14
C PHE A 28 -4.03 -4.25 -13.01
N LEU A 29 -4.34 -3.38 -13.97
CA LEU A 29 -3.98 -1.97 -13.89
C LEU A 29 -4.68 -1.29 -12.71
N ASP A 30 -5.96 -1.56 -12.50
CA ASP A 30 -6.70 -1.05 -11.35
C ASP A 30 -6.05 -1.49 -10.05
N VAL A 31 -5.68 -2.76 -9.86
CA VAL A 31 -4.97 -3.20 -8.64
C VAL A 31 -3.64 -2.46 -8.43
N LEU A 32 -2.89 -2.18 -9.50
CA LEU A 32 -1.61 -1.49 -9.41
C LEU A 32 -1.77 0.00 -9.09
N TYR A 33 -2.74 0.68 -9.71
CA TYR A 33 -2.94 2.12 -9.59
C TYR A 33 -3.91 2.50 -8.47
N TYR A 34 -4.88 1.66 -8.13
CA TYR A 34 -5.74 1.83 -6.95
C TYR A 34 -4.94 1.72 -5.65
N ARG A 35 -3.99 0.78 -5.59
CA ARG A 35 -2.99 0.74 -4.49
C ARG A 35 -2.22 2.04 -4.36
N HIS A 36 -2.01 2.75 -5.46
CA HIS A 36 -1.30 4.01 -5.47
C HIS A 36 -2.19 5.12 -4.89
N GLU A 37 -3.51 5.10 -5.11
CA GLU A 37 -4.44 6.14 -4.64
C GLU A 37 -4.91 5.95 -3.19
N GLU A 38 -5.15 4.70 -2.75
CA GLU A 38 -5.69 4.43 -1.41
C GLU A 38 -4.64 4.27 -0.32
N HIS A 39 -3.40 3.91 -0.66
CA HIS A 39 -2.37 3.70 0.34
C HIS A 39 -1.46 4.92 0.48
N ASP A 40 -1.18 5.26 1.74
CA ASP A 40 -0.08 6.13 2.09
C ASP A 40 1.21 5.58 1.46
N ARG A 41 1.88 6.44 0.69
CA ARG A 41 3.14 6.12 -0.01
C ARG A 41 4.35 6.60 0.76
N GLU A 42 4.15 7.25 1.90
CA GLU A 42 5.26 7.63 2.76
C GLU A 42 6.01 6.35 3.17
N PRO A 43 7.30 6.24 2.80
CA PRO A 43 8.07 5.08 3.18
C PRO A 43 8.21 5.05 4.70
N VAL A 44 7.96 3.90 5.30
CA VAL A 44 8.19 3.68 6.74
C VAL A 44 9.64 4.07 7.07
N THR A 45 9.78 5.16 7.83
CA THR A 45 11.08 5.72 8.21
C THR A 45 11.77 4.83 9.23
N GLU A 46 13.06 5.06 9.51
CA GLU A 46 13.74 4.34 10.58
C GLU A 46 13.15 4.64 11.97
N GLU A 47 12.59 5.85 12.15
CA GLU A 47 11.88 6.24 13.36
C GLU A 47 10.59 5.42 13.51
N ASP A 48 9.79 5.31 12.45
CA ASP A 48 8.57 4.48 12.45
C ASP A 48 8.91 3.01 12.75
N ARG A 49 9.98 2.49 12.14
CA ARG A 49 10.46 1.13 12.42
C ARG A 49 10.86 0.97 13.88
N ALA A 50 11.51 1.98 14.48
CA ALA A 50 11.87 1.96 15.88
C ALA A 50 10.62 1.99 16.78
N ALA A 51 9.65 2.87 16.49
CA ALA A 51 8.38 2.96 17.22
C ALA A 51 7.59 1.64 17.16
N ILE A 52 7.49 1.01 15.98
CA ILE A 52 6.83 -0.29 15.80
C ILE A 52 7.54 -1.38 16.62
N ARG A 53 8.87 -1.41 16.65
CA ARG A 53 9.64 -2.36 17.46
C ARG A 53 9.36 -2.15 18.95
N GLN A 54 9.44 -0.91 19.43
CA GLN A 54 9.18 -0.57 20.82
C GLN A 54 7.75 -0.94 21.25
N GLY A 55 6.74 -0.61 20.44
CA GLY A 55 5.35 -0.98 20.71
C GLY A 55 5.15 -2.50 20.81
N ARG A 56 5.79 -3.28 19.92
CA ARG A 56 5.75 -4.76 20.00
C ARG A 56 6.37 -5.30 21.27
N GLU A 57 7.45 -4.69 21.75
CA GLU A 57 8.08 -5.09 23.01
C GLU A 57 7.25 -4.69 24.22
N ALA A 58 6.64 -3.50 24.22
CA ALA A 58 5.74 -3.04 25.27
C ALA A 58 4.54 -3.99 25.42
N ILE A 59 3.91 -4.39 24.31
CA ILE A 59 2.84 -5.40 24.30
C ILE A 59 3.30 -6.72 24.92
N ARG A 60 4.51 -7.20 24.60
CA ARG A 60 5.05 -8.43 25.19
C ARG A 60 5.28 -8.33 26.70
N ARG A 61 5.59 -7.13 27.20
CA ARG A 61 5.75 -6.86 28.64
C ARG A 61 4.41 -6.59 29.35
N GLY A 62 3.30 -6.55 28.61
CA GLY A 62 1.99 -6.18 29.15
C GLY A 62 1.82 -4.66 29.35
N GLU A 63 2.72 -3.86 28.77
CA GLU A 63 2.67 -2.39 28.81
C GLU A 63 1.81 -1.88 27.64
N PHE A 64 0.51 -2.14 27.70
CA PHE A 64 -0.46 -1.65 26.72
C PHE A 64 -1.77 -1.25 27.41
N LEU A 65 -2.57 -0.43 26.72
CA LEU A 65 -3.93 -0.08 27.12
C LEU A 65 -4.90 -0.69 26.12
N THR A 66 -6.07 -1.10 26.58
CA THR A 66 -7.18 -1.40 25.66
C THR A 66 -7.73 -0.10 25.08
N LEU A 67 -8.52 -0.21 24.02
CA LEU A 67 -9.17 0.95 23.42
C LEU A 67 -10.10 1.64 24.42
N GLU A 68 -10.88 0.86 25.19
CA GLU A 68 -11.79 1.41 26.20
C GLU A 68 -11.04 2.14 27.33
N GLU A 69 -9.88 1.61 27.75
CA GLU A 69 -9.03 2.26 28.74
C GLU A 69 -8.50 3.60 28.21
N LEU A 70 -8.04 3.63 26.96
CA LEU A 70 -7.55 4.82 26.30
C LEU A 70 -8.64 5.88 26.12
N GLU A 71 -9.82 5.49 25.63
CA GLU A 71 -10.96 6.40 25.43
C GLU A 71 -11.36 7.06 26.75
N LYS A 72 -11.41 6.28 27.83
CA LYS A 72 -11.68 6.80 29.17
C LYS A 72 -10.62 7.79 29.66
N GLU A 73 -9.34 7.53 29.41
CA GLU A 73 -8.25 8.45 29.78
C GLU A 73 -8.30 9.76 28.98
N LEU A 74 -8.68 9.68 27.70
CA LEU A 74 -8.81 10.84 26.82
C LEU A 74 -10.15 11.59 26.97
N GLY A 75 -11.11 11.02 27.71
CA GLY A 75 -12.46 11.56 27.88
C GLY A 75 -13.29 11.52 26.60
N LEU A 76 -13.04 10.52 25.75
CA LEU A 76 -13.74 10.25 24.50
C LEU A 76 -14.93 9.30 24.69
#